data_AF-A0A2V2AN78-F1
#
_entry.id   AF-A0A2V2AN78-F1
#
_cell.length_a   1.000
_cell.length_b   1.000
_cell.length_c   1.000
_cell.angle_alpha   90.00
_cell.angle_beta   90.00
_cell.angle_gamma   90.00
#
_symmetry.space_group_name_H-M   'P 1'
#
loop_
_entity.id
_entity.type
_entity.pdbx_description
1 polymer ?
#
loop_
_entity_poly.entity_id
_entity_poly.type
_entity_poly.pdbx_seq_one_letter_code
_entity_poly.pdbx_strand_id
1 'polypeptide(L)'
;MAARKWSHALPAIRRKGTRHEPFNPYTSQQRGVRMSIAQISLPKGVGPHAEKLFDAITQASNAEELNRAGGKAEGFVLGLESTKAIKSQVAESLYVAYDDAASQRATELA
;
A
#
# COMPACT_ATOMS: atom_id res chain seq x y z
N MET A 1 -68.63 27.20 15.25
CA MET A 1 -67.30 27.76 15.55
C MET A 1 -66.53 26.69 16.33
N ALA A 2 -65.65 25.91 15.68
CA ALA A 2 -64.18 26.08 15.68
C ALA A 2 -63.60 26.16 17.11
N ALA A 3 -62.66 25.35 17.60
CA ALA A 3 -61.65 24.47 17.00
C ALA A 3 -61.26 23.40 18.06
N ARG A 4 -61.22 22.10 17.73
CA ARG A 4 -59.99 21.34 17.38
C ARG A 4 -58.72 21.82 18.10
N LYS A 5 -58.34 21.15 19.19
CA LYS A 5 -56.98 21.14 19.72
C LYS A 5 -56.56 19.68 19.93
N TRP A 6 -55.74 19.20 19.00
CA TRP A 6 -55.04 17.93 19.10
C TRP A 6 -53.75 18.16 19.88
N SER A 7 -53.52 17.37 20.92
CA SER A 7 -52.18 17.15 21.50
C SER A 7 -52.17 15.79 22.18
N HIS A 8 -52.22 14.74 21.36
CA HIS A 8 -51.77 13.42 21.76
C HIS A 8 -50.27 13.51 22.06
N ALA A 9 -49.90 13.17 23.30
CA ALA A 9 -48.52 12.96 23.69
C ALA A 9 -47.94 11.82 22.83
N LEU A 10 -46.96 12.17 21.99
CA LEU A 10 -46.15 11.20 21.25
C LEU A 10 -45.18 10.52 22.23
N PRO A 11 -44.96 9.20 22.11
CA PRO A 11 -43.92 8.52 22.87
C PRO A 11 -42.54 8.96 22.38
N ALA A 12 -41.58 9.04 23.30
CA ALA A 12 -40.20 9.37 23.02
C ALA A 12 -39.58 8.37 22.03
N ILE A 13 -39.45 8.78 20.77
CA ILE A 13 -38.67 8.07 19.76
C ILE A 13 -37.20 8.33 20.08
N ARG A 14 -36.61 7.37 20.80
CA ARG A 14 -35.16 7.23 20.98
C ARG A 14 -34.52 7.16 19.60
N ARG A 15 -33.86 8.24 19.17
CA ARG A 15 -33.05 8.27 17.94
C ARG A 15 -31.92 7.25 18.09
N LYS A 16 -32.08 6.06 17.50
CA LYS A 16 -30.95 5.16 17.23
C LYS A 16 -30.11 5.85 16.17
N GLY A 17 -29.00 6.42 16.63
CA GLY A 17 -27.98 6.97 15.76
C GLY A 17 -27.48 5.92 14.77
N THR A 18 -27.22 6.41 13.57
CA THR A 18 -26.10 6.02 12.71
C THR A 18 -26.05 4.58 12.24
N ARG A 19 -26.59 4.40 11.03
CA ARG A 19 -25.84 3.89 9.87
C ARG A 19 -24.97 2.67 10.18
N HIS A 20 -25.52 1.51 9.85
CA HIS A 20 -24.74 0.31 9.58
C HIS A 20 -23.79 0.63 8.41
N GLU A 21 -22.60 1.15 8.71
CA GLU A 21 -21.48 0.95 7.81
C GLU A 21 -21.18 -0.55 7.82
N PRO A 22 -21.14 -1.23 6.66
CA PRO A 22 -20.52 -2.53 6.63
C PRO A 22 -19.08 -2.32 7.09
N PHE A 23 -18.75 -2.91 8.24
CA PHE A 23 -17.36 -3.06 8.65
C PHE A 23 -16.64 -3.74 7.50
N ASN A 24 -15.89 -2.96 6.74
CA ASN A 24 -15.02 -3.48 5.69
C ASN A 24 -13.72 -3.87 6.40
N PRO A 25 -13.48 -5.16 6.71
CA PRO A 25 -12.28 -5.57 7.45
C PRO A 25 -10.97 -5.33 6.67
N TYR A 26 -11.03 -4.78 5.46
CA TYR A 26 -9.85 -4.60 4.60
C TYR A 26 -8.99 -3.36 4.92
N THR A 27 -9.40 -2.47 5.84
CA THR A 27 -8.66 -1.21 6.09
C THR A 27 -7.89 -1.13 7.41
N SER A 28 -7.74 -2.23 8.15
CA SER A 28 -6.88 -2.25 9.36
C SER A 28 -5.57 -3.02 9.22
N GLN A 29 -5.18 -3.36 7.99
CA GLN A 29 -3.88 -3.97 7.68
C GLN A 29 -3.02 -3.04 6.81
N GLN A 30 -2.90 -1.78 7.21
CA GLN A 30 -1.97 -0.80 6.61
C GLN A 30 -1.17 -0.03 7.68
N ARG A 31 -1.17 -0.46 8.94
CA ARG A 31 -0.37 0.17 10.02
C ARG A 31 0.98 -0.54 10.28
N GLY A 32 1.63 -0.98 9.21
CA GLY A 32 2.90 -1.71 9.28
C GLY A 32 3.08 -2.74 8.18
N VAL A 33 2.45 -2.56 7.02
CA VAL A 33 2.76 -3.39 5.86
C VAL A 33 4.02 -2.83 5.25
N ARG A 34 5.15 -3.46 5.56
CA ARG A 34 6.33 -3.37 4.71
C ARG A 34 5.85 -3.75 3.32
N MET A 35 5.81 -2.79 2.40
CA MET A 35 5.23 -2.99 1.08
C MET A 35 5.96 -4.15 0.42
N SER A 36 5.32 -5.32 0.41
CA SER A 36 5.91 -6.52 -0.14
C SER A 36 5.65 -6.50 -1.63
N ILE A 37 6.69 -6.63 -2.44
CA ILE A 37 6.58 -6.66 -3.91
C ILE A 37 5.63 -7.76 -4.41
N ALA A 38 5.42 -8.82 -3.64
CA ALA A 38 4.41 -9.86 -3.92
C ALA A 38 2.98 -9.30 -4.02
N GLN A 39 2.70 -8.13 -3.42
CA GLN A 39 1.42 -7.44 -3.52
C GLN A 39 1.29 -6.58 -4.79
N ILE A 40 2.40 -6.34 -5.50
CA ILE A 40 2.42 -5.59 -6.74
C ILE A 40 2.06 -6.54 -7.88
N SER A 41 1.02 -6.21 -8.65
CA SER A 41 0.61 -7.00 -9.82
C SER A 41 1.64 -6.88 -10.95
N LEU A 42 2.60 -7.80 -10.95
CA LEU A 42 3.68 -7.85 -11.93
C LEU A 42 3.34 -8.76 -13.12
N PRO A 43 3.89 -8.46 -14.31
CA PRO A 43 3.77 -9.35 -15.46
C PRO A 43 4.37 -10.73 -15.18
N LYS A 44 3.88 -11.74 -15.89
CA LYS A 44 4.41 -13.11 -15.78
C LYS A 44 5.91 -13.12 -16.11
N GLY A 45 6.73 -13.66 -15.20
CA GLY A 45 8.19 -13.72 -15.34
C GLY A 45 8.95 -12.54 -14.75
N VAL A 46 8.29 -11.42 -14.45
CA VAL A 46 8.91 -10.23 -13.84
C VAL A 46 8.99 -10.37 -12.31
N GLY A 47 7.97 -10.95 -11.69
CA GLY A 47 7.86 -11.17 -10.24
C GLY A 47 9.14 -11.73 -9.59
N PRO A 48 9.65 -12.89 -10.04
CA PRO A 48 10.84 -13.50 -9.44
C PRO A 48 12.11 -12.63 -9.54
N HIS A 49 12.20 -11.78 -10.57
CA HIS A 49 13.35 -10.88 -10.72
C HIS A 49 13.22 -9.67 -9.80
N ALA A 50 12.00 -9.13 -9.69
CA ALA A 50 11.70 -8.06 -8.73
C ALA A 50 11.95 -8.52 -7.29
N GLU A 51 11.49 -9.73 -6.94
CA GLU A 51 11.72 -10.36 -5.63
C GLU A 51 13.19 -10.53 -5.29
N LYS A 52 14.00 -10.98 -6.25
CA LYS A 52 15.45 -11.10 -6.07
C LYS A 52 16.13 -9.75 -5.81
N LEU A 53 15.70 -8.69 -6.48
CA LEU A 53 16.30 -7.37 -6.32
C LEU A 53 15.96 -6.77 -4.95
N PHE A 54 14.74 -6.94 -4.48
CA PHE A 54 14.35 -6.52 -3.13
C PHE A 54 15.02 -7.36 -2.05
N ASP A 55 15.12 -8.67 -2.23
CA ASP A 55 15.85 -9.53 -1.31
C ASP A 55 17.31 -9.05 -1.19
N ALA A 56 17.97 -8.77 -2.32
CA ALA A 56 19.32 -8.19 -2.32
C ALA A 56 19.41 -6.83 -1.61
N ILE A 57 18.39 -5.97 -1.71
CA ILE A 57 18.31 -4.71 -0.96
C ILE A 57 18.21 -4.99 0.55
N THR A 58 17.26 -5.85 0.96
CA THR A 58 17.01 -6.14 2.38
C THR A 58 18.13 -6.94 3.04
N GLN A 59 18.86 -7.77 2.29
CA GLN A 59 19.97 -8.60 2.76
C GLN A 59 21.33 -7.89 2.65
N ALA A 60 21.40 -6.69 2.07
CA ALA A 60 22.65 -5.97 1.86
C ALA A 60 23.43 -5.83 3.18
N SER A 61 24.70 -6.26 3.22
CA SER A 61 25.46 -6.28 4.47
C SER A 61 26.21 -4.98 4.78
N ASN A 62 26.25 -4.06 3.82
CA ASN A 62 26.94 -2.77 3.92
C ASN A 62 26.37 -1.77 2.91
N ALA A 63 26.73 -0.50 3.05
CA ALA A 63 26.24 0.58 2.20
C ALA A 63 26.61 0.40 0.72
N GLU A 64 27.76 -0.19 0.39
CA GLU A 64 28.14 -0.44 -1.01
C GLU A 64 27.25 -1.49 -1.67
N GLU A 65 26.93 -2.58 -0.96
CA GLU A 65 25.97 -3.57 -1.45
C GLU A 65 24.57 -2.99 -1.60
N LEU A 66 24.15 -2.16 -0.65
CA LEU A 66 22.85 -1.50 -0.69
C LEU A 66 22.72 -0.58 -1.90
N ASN A 67 23.72 0.28 -2.15
CA ASN A 67 23.74 1.16 -3.32
C ASN A 67 23.75 0.37 -4.64
N ARG A 68 24.50 -0.73 -4.71
CA ARG A 68 24.52 -1.61 -5.89
C ARG A 68 23.17 -2.30 -6.12
N ALA A 69 22.52 -2.77 -5.06
CA ALA A 69 21.22 -3.40 -5.13
C ALA A 69 20.12 -2.38 -5.50
N GLY A 70 20.15 -1.20 -4.89
CA GLY A 70 19.27 -0.07 -5.21
C GLY A 70 19.36 0.36 -6.67
N GLY A 71 20.57 0.62 -7.17
CA GLY A 71 20.77 1.02 -8.57
C GLY A 71 20.32 -0.05 -9.57
N LYS A 72 20.46 -1.35 -9.24
CA LYS A 72 19.91 -2.45 -10.07
C LYS A 72 18.39 -2.46 -10.05
N ALA A 73 17.78 -2.23 -8.89
CA ALA A 73 16.33 -2.16 -8.76
C ALA A 73 15.77 -0.98 -9.56
N GLU A 74 16.37 0.21 -9.46
CA GLU A 74 15.97 1.39 -10.25
C GLU A 74 16.08 1.14 -11.75
N GLY A 75 17.22 0.60 -12.20
CA GLY A 75 17.43 0.27 -13.61
C GLY A 75 16.45 -0.79 -14.13
N PHE A 76 16.05 -1.74 -13.28
CA PHE A 76 15.05 -2.74 -13.63
C PHE A 76 13.66 -2.12 -13.81
N VAL A 77 13.20 -1.26 -12.89
CA VAL A 77 11.90 -0.59 -13.02
C VAL A 77 11.88 0.33 -14.24
N LEU A 78 12.95 1.10 -14.48
CA LEU A 78 13.12 1.92 -15.68
C LEU A 78 13.03 1.08 -16.97
N GLY A 79 13.68 -0.10 -16.99
CA GLY A 79 13.64 -1.00 -18.14
C GLY A 79 12.25 -1.55 -18.43
N LEU A 80 11.49 -1.90 -17.39
CA LEU A 80 10.10 -2.34 -17.53
C LEU A 80 9.18 -1.22 -18.02
N GLU A 81 9.40 0.01 -17.56
CA GLU A 81 8.64 1.18 -18.00
C GLU A 81 8.97 1.53 -19.46
N SER A 82 10.25 1.57 -19.82
CA SER A 82 10.74 1.88 -21.17
C SER A 82 10.23 0.87 -22.20
N THR A 83 10.18 -0.41 -21.84
CA THR A 83 9.63 -1.48 -22.70
C THR A 83 8.10 -1.56 -22.68
N LYS A 84 7.42 -0.71 -21.89
CA LYS A 84 5.97 -0.75 -21.65
C LYS A 84 5.47 -2.12 -21.15
N ALA A 85 6.34 -2.87 -20.48
CA ALA A 85 5.97 -4.15 -19.87
C ALA A 85 5.04 -3.96 -18.67
N ILE A 86 5.12 -2.79 -18.01
CA ILE A 86 4.28 -2.39 -16.88
C ILE A 86 3.65 -1.02 -17.12
N LYS A 87 2.58 -0.74 -16.37
CA LYS A 87 1.95 0.61 -16.33
C LYS A 87 2.68 1.49 -15.32
N SER A 88 2.58 2.81 -15.47
CA SER A 88 3.17 3.78 -14.54
C SER A 88 2.77 3.55 -13.08
N GLN A 89 1.52 3.15 -12.80
CA GLN A 89 1.08 2.82 -11.43
C GLN A 89 1.87 1.64 -10.82
N VAL A 90 2.23 0.64 -11.64
CA VAL A 90 3.03 -0.51 -11.19
C VAL A 90 4.49 -0.10 -11.00
N ALA A 91 5.03 0.76 -11.88
CA ALA A 91 6.36 1.31 -11.73
C ALA A 91 6.47 2.14 -10.45
N GLU A 92 5.51 3.04 -10.18
CA GLU A 92 5.44 3.84 -8.95
C GLU A 92 5.40 2.94 -7.70
N SER A 93 4.57 1.89 -7.72
CA SER A 93 4.51 0.92 -6.62
C SER A 93 5.86 0.22 -6.38
N LEU A 94 6.59 -0.13 -7.45
CA LEU A 94 7.91 -0.76 -7.36
C LEU A 94 8.95 0.20 -6.80
N TYR A 95 8.99 1.44 -7.29
CA TYR A 95 9.91 2.45 -6.77
C TYR A 95 9.70 2.68 -5.28
N VAL A 96 8.46 2.82 -4.84
CA VAL A 96 8.15 2.99 -3.41
C VAL A 96 8.57 1.77 -2.59
N ALA A 97 8.32 0.55 -3.08
CA ALA A 97 8.69 -0.66 -2.35
C ALA A 97 10.22 -0.83 -2.22
N TYR A 98 10.97 -0.56 -3.29
CA TYR A 98 12.43 -0.64 -3.25
C TYR A 98 13.06 0.47 -2.41
N ASP A 99 12.56 1.70 -2.52
CA ASP A 99 13.05 2.84 -1.73
C ASP A 99 12.76 2.68 -0.24
N ASP A 100 11.57 2.19 0.13
CA ASP A 100 11.22 1.85 1.51
C ASP A 100 12.16 0.78 2.08
N ALA A 101 12.38 -0.30 1.33
CA ALA A 101 13.30 -1.37 1.74
C ALA A 101 14.74 -0.88 1.86
N ALA A 102 15.19 -0.04 0.92
CA ALA A 102 16.53 0.49 0.93
C ALA A 102 16.74 1.47 2.08
N SER A 103 15.77 2.35 2.34
CA SER A 103 15.80 3.30 3.45
C SER A 103 15.79 2.59 4.81
N GLN A 104 14.97 1.56 4.97
CA GLN A 104 14.98 0.73 6.17
C GLN A 104 16.34 0.07 6.35
N ARG A 105 16.89 -0.54 5.29
CA ARG A 105 18.19 -1.21 5.38
C ARG A 105 19.34 -0.24 5.63
N ALA A 106 19.32 0.94 5.00
CA ALA A 106 20.29 2.00 5.25
C ALA A 106 20.30 2.43 6.71
N THR A 107 19.11 2.53 7.32
CA THR A 107 18.96 2.87 8.74
C THR A 107 19.55 1.79 9.65
N GLU A 108 19.41 0.51 9.28
CA GLU A 108 20.02 -0.61 10.03
C GLU A 108 21.55 -0.69 9.90
N LEU A 109 22.11 -0.14 8.82
CA LEU A 109 23.54 -0.16 8.50
C LEU A 109 24.29 1.10 8.96
N ALA A 110 23.58 2.12 9.44
CA ALA A 110 24.12 3.39 9.95
C ALA A 110 24.57 3.28 11.41
#